data_AF-A0A9D2F349-F1
#
_entry.id   AF-A0A9D2F349-F1
#
_cell.length_a   1.000
_cell.length_b   1.000
_cell.length_c   1.000
_cell.angle_alpha   90.00
_cell.angle_beta   90.00
_cell.angle_gamma   90.00
#
_symmetry.space_group_name_H-M   'P 1'
#
loop_
_entity.id
_entity.type
_entity.pdbx_description
1 polymer ?
#
loop_
_entity_poly.entity_id
_entity_poly.type
_entity_poly.pdbx_seq_one_letter_code
_entity_poly.pdbx_strand_id
1 'polypeptide(L)'
;MNEVKNRGRVTIPTDMDVVPETLELLNRWGADAIRDCDGTDFPQELKDTGAKVYATYYTTRKDNAWAKANPDEVQQCYIMTAFYTAAEGALSIPLMKGISPELMQPN
;
A
#
# COMPACT_ATOMS: atom_id res chain seq x y z
N MET A 1 -13.30 -23.78 -36.39
CA MET A 1 -12.05 -23.78 -35.60
C MET A 1 -12.44 -23.53 -34.16
N ASN A 2 -12.23 -24.51 -33.28
CA ASN A 2 -12.29 -24.24 -31.84
C ASN A 2 -11.02 -23.45 -31.51
N GLU A 3 -11.13 -22.12 -31.42
CA GLU A 3 -10.06 -21.31 -30.86
C GLU A 3 -9.80 -21.83 -29.44
N VAL A 4 -8.58 -22.32 -29.20
CA VAL A 4 -8.12 -22.60 -27.85
C VAL A 4 -8.10 -21.26 -27.13
N LYS A 5 -9.16 -20.98 -26.35
CA LYS A 5 -9.19 -19.80 -25.47
C LYS A 5 -8.07 -19.98 -24.45
N ASN A 6 -6.95 -19.30 -24.67
CA ASN A 6 -5.89 -19.20 -23.69
C ASN A 6 -6.46 -18.53 -22.44
N ARG A 7 -6.48 -19.24 -21.31
CA ARG A 7 -6.91 -18.75 -19.99
C ARG A 7 -5.75 -18.88 -19.00
N GLY A 8 -5.80 -18.04 -17.98
CA GLY A 8 -4.83 -17.94 -16.89
C GLY A 8 -3.64 -17.05 -17.17
N ARG A 9 -2.71 -17.00 -16.21
CA ARG A 9 -1.54 -16.09 -16.19
C ARG A 9 -1.94 -14.61 -16.17
N VAL A 10 -3.14 -14.31 -15.69
CA VAL A 10 -3.65 -12.95 -15.56
C VAL A 10 -4.30 -12.81 -14.20
N THR A 11 -3.84 -11.83 -13.42
CA THR A 11 -4.43 -11.44 -12.15
C THR A 11 -5.18 -10.12 -12.34
N ILE A 12 -6.43 -10.05 -11.93
CA ILE A 12 -7.25 -8.83 -12.01
C ILE A 12 -7.53 -8.25 -10.61
N PRO A 13 -7.60 -6.92 -10.44
CA PRO A 13 -8.02 -6.32 -9.19
C PRO A 13 -9.54 -6.45 -8.98
N THR A 14 -9.99 -6.36 -7.74
CA THR A 14 -11.41 -6.28 -7.37
C THR A 14 -11.64 -5.29 -6.23
N ASP A 15 -12.91 -4.95 -6.00
CA ASP A 15 -13.42 -4.20 -4.85
C ASP A 15 -14.82 -4.72 -4.48
N MET A 16 -15.27 -4.46 -3.26
CA MET A 16 -16.59 -4.86 -2.75
C MET A 16 -17.73 -4.29 -3.59
N ASP A 17 -17.55 -3.09 -4.15
CA ASP A 17 -18.61 -2.38 -4.88
C ASP A 17 -18.70 -2.77 -6.37
N VAL A 18 -17.81 -3.64 -6.88
CA VAL A 18 -17.70 -3.99 -8.31
C VAL A 18 -17.61 -5.49 -8.57
N VAL A 19 -18.23 -6.28 -7.70
CA VAL A 19 -18.26 -7.75 -7.81
C VAL A 19 -18.80 -8.22 -9.18
N PRO A 20 -19.95 -7.70 -9.70
CA PRO A 20 -20.47 -8.13 -11.00
C PRO A 20 -19.48 -7.88 -12.15
N GLU A 21 -18.85 -6.71 -12.17
CA GLU A 21 -17.88 -6.31 -13.19
C GLU A 21 -16.59 -7.15 -13.08
N THR A 22 -16.18 -7.49 -11.86
CA THR A 22 -15.04 -8.39 -11.62
C THR A 22 -15.31 -9.78 -12.21
N LEU A 23 -16.51 -10.31 -12.02
CA LEU A 23 -16.92 -11.60 -12.60
C LEU A 23 -16.98 -11.56 -14.13
N GLU A 24 -17.49 -10.48 -14.71
CA GLU A 24 -17.47 -10.26 -16.15
C GLU A 24 -16.03 -10.25 -16.67
N LEU A 25 -15.14 -9.51 -16.01
CA LEU A 25 -13.76 -9.35 -16.40
C LEU A 25 -12.98 -10.66 -16.30
N LEU A 26 -13.19 -11.42 -15.21
CA LEU A 26 -12.61 -12.75 -15.01
C LEU A 26 -12.95 -13.68 -16.18
N ASN A 27 -14.22 -13.67 -16.60
CA ASN A 27 -14.68 -14.49 -17.72
C ASN A 27 -14.13 -14.01 -19.07
N ARG A 28 -14.19 -12.70 -19.32
CA ARG A 28 -13.81 -12.06 -20.58
C ARG A 28 -12.32 -12.14 -20.85
N TRP A 29 -11.48 -11.92 -19.83
CA TRP A 29 -10.02 -11.97 -19.93
C TRP A 29 -9.46 -13.37 -19.66
N GLY A 30 -10.28 -14.27 -19.13
CA GLY A 30 -9.82 -15.59 -18.73
C GLY A 30 -8.82 -15.54 -17.58
N ALA A 31 -8.99 -14.60 -16.65
CA ALA A 31 -8.12 -14.50 -15.47
C ALA A 31 -8.23 -15.75 -14.58
N ASP A 32 -7.12 -16.14 -13.96
CA ASP A 32 -7.04 -17.26 -13.01
C ASP A 32 -6.75 -16.81 -11.58
N ALA A 33 -6.61 -15.50 -11.37
CA ALA A 33 -6.40 -14.93 -10.06
C ALA A 33 -7.08 -13.56 -9.89
N ILE A 34 -7.46 -13.26 -8.65
CA ILE A 34 -8.05 -12.00 -8.23
C ILE A 34 -7.16 -11.42 -7.13
N ARG A 35 -6.86 -10.13 -7.23
CA ARG A 35 -6.15 -9.36 -6.21
C ARG A 35 -7.16 -8.52 -5.43
N ASP A 36 -7.26 -8.79 -4.14
CA ASP A 36 -8.16 -8.11 -3.21
C ASP A 36 -7.79 -6.63 -3.00
N CYS A 37 -8.78 -5.80 -2.66
CA CYS A 37 -8.55 -4.43 -2.21
C CYS A 37 -7.99 -4.45 -0.78
N ASP A 38 -7.11 -3.50 -0.45
CA ASP A 38 -6.27 -3.61 0.75
C ASP A 38 -7.00 -3.32 2.07
N GLY A 39 -7.46 -4.38 2.72
CA GLY A 39 -8.07 -4.33 4.05
C GLY A 39 -9.59 -4.32 4.04
N THR A 40 -10.20 -4.89 2.99
CA THR A 40 -11.62 -5.21 2.91
C THR A 40 -11.84 -6.70 3.13
N ASP A 41 -13.04 -7.08 3.56
CA ASP A 41 -13.44 -8.49 3.52
C ASP A 41 -13.58 -8.92 2.06
N PHE A 42 -12.98 -10.05 1.68
CA PHE A 42 -13.08 -10.51 0.29
C PHE A 42 -14.48 -11.13 0.00
N PRO A 43 -15.23 -10.66 -1.02
CA PRO A 43 -16.58 -11.13 -1.32
C PRO A 43 -16.67 -12.64 -1.52
N GLN A 44 -17.70 -13.28 -0.97
CA GLN A 44 -17.88 -14.73 -1.09
C GLN A 44 -18.09 -15.16 -2.55
N GLU A 45 -18.82 -14.36 -3.34
CA GLU A 45 -19.08 -14.65 -4.75
C GLU A 45 -17.80 -14.76 -5.59
N LEU A 46 -16.76 -14.01 -5.22
CA LEU A 46 -15.46 -14.08 -5.88
C LEU A 46 -14.62 -15.29 -5.42
N LYS A 47 -14.78 -15.74 -4.17
CA LYS A 47 -14.14 -16.98 -3.67
C LYS A 47 -14.68 -18.21 -4.39
N ASP A 48 -15.98 -18.19 -4.67
CA ASP A 48 -16.69 -19.32 -5.28
C ASP A 48 -16.32 -19.51 -6.77
N THR A 49 -15.61 -18.55 -7.38
CA THR A 49 -15.11 -18.67 -8.77
C THR A 49 -13.99 -19.71 -8.94
N GLY A 50 -13.35 -20.11 -7.84
CA GLY A 50 -12.16 -20.97 -7.87
C GLY A 50 -10.88 -20.28 -8.37
N ALA A 51 -10.91 -18.96 -8.59
CA ALA A 51 -9.71 -18.18 -8.90
C ALA A 51 -8.78 -18.11 -7.67
N LYS A 52 -7.46 -18.04 -7.91
CA LYS A 52 -6.48 -17.80 -6.85
C LYS A 52 -6.71 -16.40 -6.26
N VAL A 53 -6.74 -16.30 -4.94
CA VAL A 53 -6.89 -15.01 -4.26
C VAL A 53 -5.52 -14.54 -3.77
N TYR A 54 -5.13 -13.34 -4.18
CA TYR A 54 -3.96 -12.64 -3.66
C TYR A 54 -4.39 -11.48 -2.77
N ALA A 55 -3.85 -11.45 -1.56
CA ALA A 55 -4.01 -10.35 -0.62
C ALA A 55 -2.64 -9.75 -0.28
N THR A 56 -2.58 -8.44 -0.11
CA THR A 56 -1.35 -7.77 0.32
C THR A 56 -1.19 -7.92 1.82
N TYR A 57 -0.05 -8.43 2.27
CA TYR A 57 0.32 -8.44 3.67
C TYR A 57 1.30 -7.29 3.98
N TYR A 58 0.94 -6.44 4.94
CA TYR A 58 1.74 -5.29 5.35
C TYR A 58 2.54 -5.62 6.60
N THR A 59 3.84 -5.86 6.45
CA THR A 59 4.71 -6.33 7.54
C THR A 59 5.07 -5.24 8.56
N THR A 60 5.07 -3.96 8.15
CA THR A 60 5.57 -2.84 8.98
C THR A 60 4.55 -1.70 9.15
N ARG A 61 3.30 -1.90 8.73
CA ARG A 61 2.23 -0.89 8.84
C ARG A 61 0.86 -1.52 9.02
N LYS A 62 -0.17 -0.69 9.23
CA LYS A 62 -1.58 -1.02 9.53
C LYS A 62 -1.90 -1.41 10.99
N ASP A 63 -0.91 -1.44 11.88
CA ASP A 63 -1.13 -1.50 13.33
C ASP A 63 -0.71 -0.21 14.03
N ASN A 64 -1.64 0.75 14.09
CA ASN A 64 -1.40 2.04 14.75
C ASN A 64 -1.36 1.94 16.28
N ALA A 65 -2.00 0.92 16.87
CA ALA A 65 -2.01 0.75 18.32
C ALA A 65 -0.62 0.32 18.79
N TRP A 66 -0.04 -0.67 18.10
CA TRP A 66 1.32 -1.11 18.35
C TRP A 66 2.35 0.01 18.08
N ALA A 67 2.25 0.72 16.95
CA ALA A 67 3.20 1.78 16.61
C ALA A 67 3.17 2.94 17.63
N LYS A 68 1.99 3.28 18.17
CA LYS A 68 1.85 4.31 19.22
C LYS A 68 2.39 3.85 20.58
N ALA A 69 2.36 2.55 20.86
CA ALA A 69 2.89 1.97 22.10
C ALA A 69 4.42 1.82 22.10
N ASN A 70 5.05 1.73 20.91
CA ASN A 70 6.50 1.51 20.74
C ASN A 70 7.14 2.60 19.85
N PRO A 71 7.13 3.88 20.28
CA PRO A 71 7.59 5.00 19.45
C PRO A 71 9.10 4.97 19.15
N ASP A 72 9.90 4.24 19.92
CA ASP A 72 11.33 4.05 19.73
C ASP A 72 11.67 2.99 18.66
N GLU A 73 10.71 2.11 18.33
CA GLU A 73 10.86 1.06 17.31
C GLU A 73 10.41 1.52 15.90
N VAL A 74 9.93 2.76 15.76
CA VAL A 74 9.53 3.31 14.46
C VAL A 74 10.75 3.53 13.56
N GLN A 75 10.54 3.46 12.25
CA GLN A 75 11.61 3.68 11.29
C GLN A 75 12.17 5.11 11.40
N GLN A 76 13.50 5.22 11.52
CA GLN A 76 14.23 6.47 11.58
C GLN A 76 15.17 6.63 10.37
N CYS A 77 15.50 7.87 10.02
CA CYS A 77 16.51 8.16 9.01
C CYS A 77 17.29 9.44 9.38
N TYR A 78 18.53 9.53 8.90
CA TYR A 78 19.28 10.78 8.96
C TYR A 78 18.82 11.73 7.86
N ILE A 79 18.66 12.99 8.25
CA ILE A 79 18.27 14.09 7.36
C ILE A 79 19.31 15.21 7.46
N MET A 80 19.33 16.08 6.44
CA MET A 80 20.21 17.23 6.39
C MET A 80 19.35 18.50 6.25
N THR A 81 19.65 19.51 7.06
CA THR A 81 19.03 20.83 6.89
C THR A 81 19.56 21.49 5.62
N ALA A 82 18.89 22.55 5.16
CA ALA A 82 19.52 23.46 4.19
C ALA A 82 20.84 24.01 4.72
N PHE A 83 21.66 24.59 3.84
CA PHE A 83 22.86 25.31 4.25
C PHE A 83 22.49 26.65 4.92
N TYR A 84 23.18 26.97 6.01
CA TYR A 84 23.05 28.24 6.72
C TYR A 84 24.43 28.86 6.91
N THR A 85 24.55 30.15 6.62
CA THR A 85 25.79 30.91 6.79
C THR A 85 25.70 31.70 8.10
N ALA A 86 26.68 31.52 8.98
CA ALA A 86 26.85 32.41 10.15
C ALA A 86 27.47 33.73 9.68
N ALA A 87 26.72 34.83 9.80
CA ALA A 87 27.25 36.15 9.46
C ALA A 87 28.05 36.74 10.62
N GLU A 88 27.45 36.82 11.81
CA GLU A 88 28.07 37.30 13.04
C GLU A 88 27.41 36.63 14.25
N GLY A 89 28.15 36.41 15.34
CA GLY A 89 27.62 35.82 16.56
C GLY A 89 27.16 34.36 16.42
N ALA A 90 26.21 33.96 17.26
CA ALA A 90 25.69 32.59 17.29
C ALA A 90 24.72 32.31 16.14
N LEU A 91 24.80 31.11 15.55
CA LEU A 91 23.91 30.63 14.49
C LEU A 91 22.90 29.63 15.05
N SER A 92 21.62 29.82 14.74
CA SER A 92 20.54 28.88 15.04
C SER A 92 20.01 28.24 13.77
N ILE A 93 19.92 26.90 13.74
CA ILE A 93 19.48 26.13 12.57
C ILE A 93 18.15 25.42 12.89
N PRO A 94 17.03 25.74 12.21
CA PRO A 94 15.76 25.03 12.41
C PRO A 94 15.78 23.67 11.71
N LEU A 95 15.78 22.59 12.52
CA LEU A 95 15.93 21.20 12.03
C LEU A 95 14.85 20.77 11.01
N MET A 96 13.61 21.21 11.22
CA MET A 96 12.44 20.78 10.43
C MET A 96 12.04 21.75 9.32
N LYS A 97 12.83 22.81 9.06
CA LYS A 97 12.47 23.80 8.02
C LYS A 97 12.45 23.13 6.65
N GLY A 98 11.29 23.16 5.99
CA GLY A 98 11.09 22.53 4.68
C GLY A 98 10.71 21.05 4.74
N ILE A 99 10.46 20.50 5.94
CA ILE A 99 10.03 19.12 6.15
C ILE A 99 8.62 19.13 6.73
N SER A 100 7.73 18.28 6.21
CA SER A 100 6.36 18.18 6.71
C SER A 100 6.34 17.55 8.11
N PRO A 101 5.73 18.21 9.12
CA PRO A 101 5.59 17.64 10.46
C PRO A 101 4.58 16.48 10.52
N GLU A 102 3.79 16.26 9.46
CA GLU A 102 2.91 15.09 9.34
C GLU A 102 3.68 13.80 9.00
N LEU A 103 4.90 13.94 8.45
CA LEU A 103 5.71 12.82 7.97
C LEU A 103 6.90 12.50 8.87
N MET A 104 7.49 13.52 9.50
CA MET A 104 8.72 13.37 10.28
C MET A 104 8.69 14.25 11.52
N GLN A 105 9.41 13.80 12.54
CA GLN A 105 9.70 14.57 13.75
C GLN A 105 11.16 14.30 14.15
N PRO A 106 11.84 15.27 14.80
CA PRO A 106 13.12 15.00 15.45
C PRO A 106 12.96 13.86 16.48
N ASN A 107 13.96 12.99 16.57
CA ASN A 107 14.08 12.02 17.67
C ASN A 107 14.53 12.76 18.94
#